data_AF-A0A8S0FIA1-F1
#
_entry.id   AF-A0A8S0FIA1-F1
#
_cell.length_a   1.000
_cell.length_b   1.000
_cell.length_c   1.000
_cell.angle_alpha   90.00
_cell.angle_beta   90.00
_cell.angle_gamma   90.00
#
_symmetry.space_group_name_H-M   'P 1'
#
loop_
_entity.id
_entity.type
_entity.pdbx_description
1 polymer ?
#
loop_
_entity_poly.entity_id
_entity_poly.type
_entity_poly.pdbx_seq_one_letter_code
_entity_poly.pdbx_strand_id
1 'polypeptide(L)'
;MLNRGISLLVVIPPPDNHQSDIPRFQVGNFPPLFAEWNDHFRDAARRFWLHYDLPLGAFAGRFAASSDVFKRNDRLPSAAINLVTAHDGFTLRDCVCFNHKHNEANGEENRDGTNNNYSNNHGKEGLGGTLDLVERRRDSIHALLTTLLLSQGTPMLLAGDEHGHSQHGNNNAYCQDNQLTWLDWS
;
A
#
# COMPACT_ATOMS: atom_id res chain seq x y z
N MET A 1 -26.95 22.07 25.33
CA MET A 1 -25.91 21.13 25.80
C MET A 1 -25.53 20.26 24.62
N LEU A 2 -24.37 20.49 24.01
CA LEU A 2 -23.89 19.69 22.87
C LEU A 2 -23.25 18.42 23.43
N ASN A 3 -23.87 17.29 23.15
CA ASN A 3 -23.37 15.96 23.46
C ASN A 3 -22.06 15.74 22.68
N ARG A 4 -20.92 16.02 23.31
CA ARG A 4 -19.61 15.64 22.77
C ARG A 4 -19.41 14.14 23.03
N GLY A 5 -20.18 13.33 22.29
CA GLY A 5 -19.93 11.89 22.21
C GLY A 5 -18.52 11.68 21.65
N ILE A 6 -17.79 10.73 22.22
CA ILE A 6 -16.53 10.24 21.65
C ILE A 6 -16.89 9.62 20.29
N SER A 7 -16.61 10.33 19.20
CA SER A 7 -16.71 9.76 17.86
C SER A 7 -15.47 8.91 17.62
N LEU A 8 -15.61 7.59 17.66
CA LEU A 8 -14.55 6.66 17.26
C LEU A 8 -14.40 6.69 15.73
N LEU A 9 -13.19 6.79 15.21
CA LEU A 9 -12.93 6.54 13.78
C LEU A 9 -12.97 5.02 13.55
N VAL A 10 -13.82 4.55 12.63
CA VAL A 10 -13.89 3.14 12.28
C VAL A 10 -13.29 2.95 10.88
N VAL A 11 -12.18 2.22 10.81
CA VAL A 11 -11.49 1.88 9.57
C VAL A 11 -11.70 0.40 9.26
N ILE A 12 -12.13 0.09 8.04
CA ILE A 12 -12.40 -1.29 7.62
C ILE A 12 -11.40 -1.73 6.54
N PRO A 13 -10.74 -2.90 6.72
CA PRO A 13 -9.92 -3.50 5.68
C PRO A 13 -10.80 -4.08 4.56
N PRO A 14 -10.24 -4.39 3.39
CA PRO A 14 -10.97 -5.10 2.35
C PRO A 14 -11.53 -6.43 2.90
N PRO A 15 -12.69 -6.90 2.42
CA PRO A 15 -13.22 -8.20 2.83
C PRO A 15 -12.29 -9.36 2.45
N ASP A 16 -12.09 -10.31 3.36
CA ASP A 16 -11.30 -11.53 3.12
C ASP A 16 -11.97 -12.45 2.07
N ASN A 17 -11.15 -13.05 1.20
CA ASN A 17 -11.54 -13.99 0.13
C ASN A 17 -12.02 -15.37 0.64
N HIS A 18 -12.46 -15.51 1.88
CA HIS A 18 -12.97 -16.76 2.42
C HIS A 18 -14.46 -16.98 2.08
N GLN A 19 -14.68 -17.57 0.90
CA GLN A 19 -15.78 -18.49 0.53
C GLN A 19 -17.15 -18.26 1.20
N SER A 20 -18.00 -17.45 0.57
CA SER A 20 -19.47 -17.60 0.54
C SER A 20 -20.03 -16.73 -0.59
N ASP A 21 -21.14 -17.18 -1.17
CA ASP A 21 -21.84 -16.67 -2.37
C ASP A 21 -22.43 -15.24 -2.26
N ILE A 22 -21.69 -14.30 -1.65
CA ILE A 22 -22.01 -12.87 -1.62
C ILE A 22 -20.92 -12.15 -2.41
N PRO A 23 -21.22 -11.24 -3.36
CA PRO A 23 -20.19 -10.47 -4.06
C PRO A 23 -19.38 -9.67 -3.04
N ARG A 24 -18.18 -10.15 -2.71
CA ARG A 24 -17.38 -9.70 -1.57
C ARG A 24 -16.28 -8.72 -1.98
N PHE A 25 -16.65 -7.69 -2.73
CA PHE A 25 -15.83 -6.50 -2.89
C PHE A 25 -16.72 -5.30 -2.56
N GLN A 26 -16.76 -4.91 -1.28
CA GLN A 26 -17.65 -3.85 -0.78
C GLN A 26 -16.97 -2.48 -0.68
N VAL A 27 -15.90 -2.25 -1.46
CA VAL A 27 -15.20 -0.96 -1.41
C VAL A 27 -16.15 0.17 -1.83
N GLY A 28 -16.35 1.13 -0.93
CA GLY A 28 -17.25 2.26 -1.10
C GLY A 28 -18.71 2.01 -0.70
N ASN A 29 -19.05 0.82 -0.18
CA ASN A 29 -20.43 0.46 0.19
C ASN A 29 -20.69 0.44 1.71
N PHE A 30 -19.68 0.73 2.53
CA PHE A 30 -19.87 0.84 3.98
C PHE A 30 -20.65 2.11 4.37
N PRO A 31 -21.34 2.11 5.53
CA PRO A 31 -22.07 3.27 6.02
C PRO A 31 -21.18 4.52 6.14
N PRO A 32 -21.76 5.74 6.14
CA PRO A 32 -20.98 6.98 6.02
C PRO A 32 -19.97 7.27 7.13
N LEU A 33 -20.12 6.64 8.31
CA LEU A 33 -19.21 6.80 9.44
C LEU A 33 -17.89 6.03 9.29
N PHE A 34 -17.79 5.13 8.30
CA PHE A 34 -16.61 4.29 8.10
C PHE A 34 -15.66 4.92 7.09
N ALA A 35 -14.37 4.84 7.39
CA ALA A 35 -13.30 4.99 6.41
C ALA A 35 -12.85 3.59 5.95
N GLU A 36 -12.36 3.50 4.72
CA GLU A 36 -12.01 2.23 4.09
C GLU A 36 -10.61 2.29 3.50
N TRP A 37 -9.90 1.16 3.62
CA TRP A 37 -8.63 0.97 2.94
C TRP A 37 -8.83 1.01 1.42
N ASN A 38 -8.02 1.82 0.75
CA ASN A 38 -8.11 2.03 -0.68
C ASN A 38 -7.01 1.26 -1.43
N ASP A 39 -7.17 -0.05 -1.57
CA ASP A 39 -6.24 -0.89 -2.32
C ASP A 39 -6.14 -0.48 -3.79
N HIS A 40 -7.20 0.10 -4.35
CA HIS A 40 -7.15 0.66 -5.71
C HIS A 40 -6.20 1.84 -5.80
N PHE A 41 -6.03 2.64 -4.74
CA PHE A 41 -4.98 3.66 -4.67
C PHE A 41 -3.60 3.02 -4.61
N ARG A 42 -3.42 1.99 -3.78
CA ARG A 42 -2.16 1.23 -3.67
C ARG A 42 -1.68 0.75 -5.03
N ASP A 43 -2.54 0.00 -5.72
CA ASP A 43 -2.20 -0.63 -6.98
C ASP A 43 -2.00 0.42 -8.08
N ALA A 44 -2.84 1.45 -8.13
CA ALA A 44 -2.72 2.53 -9.12
C ALA A 44 -1.45 3.36 -8.94
N ALA A 45 -1.12 3.77 -7.71
CA ALA A 45 0.09 4.55 -7.44
C ALA A 45 1.35 3.76 -7.83
N ARG A 46 1.41 2.47 -7.45
CA ARG A 46 2.52 1.57 -7.82
C ARG A 46 2.61 1.40 -9.33
N ARG A 47 1.51 1.09 -10.01
CA ARG A 47 1.49 0.91 -11.48
C ARG A 47 1.89 2.17 -12.24
N PHE A 48 1.40 3.33 -11.80
CA PHE A 48 1.72 4.60 -12.44
C PHE A 48 3.22 4.92 -12.40
N TRP A 49 3.85 4.76 -11.23
CA TRP A 49 5.27 5.12 -11.05
C TRP A 49 6.26 4.03 -11.44
N LEU A 50 5.88 2.76 -11.29
CA LEU A 50 6.81 1.63 -11.42
C LEU A 50 6.60 0.80 -12.70
N HIS A 51 5.38 0.78 -13.25
CA HIS A 51 5.05 0.00 -14.46
C HIS A 51 4.76 0.86 -15.68
N TYR A 52 4.40 2.14 -15.49
CA TYR A 52 4.06 3.08 -16.56
C TYR A 52 2.90 2.60 -17.45
N ASP A 53 2.03 1.74 -16.92
CA ASP A 53 0.93 1.08 -17.64
C ASP A 53 -0.46 1.57 -17.20
N LEU A 54 -0.53 2.57 -16.32
CA LEU A 54 -1.77 3.16 -15.83
C LEU A 54 -2.13 4.43 -16.62
N PRO A 55 -3.38 4.57 -17.11
CA PRO A 55 -3.83 5.82 -17.73
C PRO A 55 -3.75 7.02 -16.78
N LEU A 56 -3.34 8.18 -17.28
CA LEU A 56 -3.25 9.41 -16.50
C LEU A 56 -4.57 9.79 -15.81
N GLY A 57 -5.71 9.57 -16.47
CA GLY A 57 -7.03 9.82 -15.90
C GLY A 57 -7.34 8.91 -14.69
N ALA A 58 -6.88 7.66 -14.71
CA ALA A 58 -7.04 6.75 -13.58
C ALA A 58 -6.19 7.20 -12.38
N PHE A 59 -4.94 7.63 -12.62
CA PHE A 59 -4.10 8.24 -11.58
C PHE A 59 -4.76 9.49 -10.98
N ALA A 60 -5.24 10.40 -11.83
CA ALA A 60 -5.92 11.63 -11.39
C ALA A 60 -7.15 11.35 -10.52
N GLY A 61 -7.95 10.32 -10.86
CA GLY A 61 -9.08 9.89 -10.05
C GLY A 61 -8.66 9.42 -8.64
N ARG A 62 -7.56 8.67 -8.54
CA ARG A 62 -7.02 8.19 -7.26
C ARG A 62 -6.45 9.35 -6.43
N PHE A 63 -5.74 10.28 -7.08
CA PHE A 63 -5.23 11.51 -6.45
C PHE A 63 -6.35 12.40 -5.90
N ALA A 64 -7.51 12.45 -6.57
CA ALA A 64 -8.71 13.18 -6.15
C ALA A 64 -9.63 12.35 -5.22
N ALA A 65 -9.04 11.72 -4.20
CA ALA A 65 -9.71 10.92 -3.17
C ALA A 65 -10.60 9.79 -3.70
N SER A 66 -10.30 9.27 -4.89
CA SER A 66 -11.09 8.19 -5.51
C SER A 66 -12.58 8.51 -5.50
N SER A 67 -12.94 9.72 -5.96
CA SER A 67 -14.33 10.18 -5.95
C SER A 67 -15.29 9.28 -6.72
N ASP A 68 -14.81 8.53 -7.72
CA ASP A 68 -15.53 7.46 -8.41
C ASP A 68 -16.01 6.34 -7.45
N VAL A 69 -15.29 6.15 -6.34
CA VAL A 69 -15.59 5.16 -5.30
C VAL A 69 -16.27 5.79 -4.10
N PHE A 70 -15.76 6.89 -3.55
CA PHE A 70 -16.19 7.39 -2.23
C PHE A 70 -17.14 8.59 -2.28
N LYS A 71 -17.33 9.26 -3.42
CA LYS A 71 -18.24 10.41 -3.54
C LYS A 71 -19.70 9.97 -3.68
N ARG A 72 -20.20 9.29 -2.65
CA ARG A 72 -21.59 8.83 -2.51
C ARG A 72 -21.99 8.85 -1.03
N ASN A 73 -23.29 8.77 -0.75
CA ASN A 73 -23.83 8.62 0.61
C ASN A 73 -23.31 9.69 1.61
N ASP A 74 -23.14 10.93 1.16
CA ASP A 74 -22.62 12.07 1.94
C ASP A 74 -21.24 11.84 2.59
N ARG A 75 -20.44 10.92 2.03
CA ARG A 75 -19.08 10.65 2.52
C ARG A 75 -18.11 11.74 2.10
N LEU A 76 -17.22 12.08 3.03
CA LEU A 76 -16.14 13.03 2.81
C LEU A 76 -14.94 12.34 2.16
N PRO A 77 -14.03 13.08 1.49
CA PRO A 77 -12.77 12.54 0.96
C PRO A 77 -11.95 11.76 2.00
N SER A 78 -12.04 12.12 3.28
CA SER A 78 -11.36 11.44 4.39
C SER A 78 -11.81 9.98 4.59
N ALA A 79 -12.91 9.56 3.96
CA ALA A 79 -13.35 8.17 3.95
C ALA A 79 -12.43 7.25 3.14
N ALA A 80 -11.63 7.81 2.23
CA ALA A 80 -10.59 7.08 1.52
C ALA A 80 -9.30 7.06 2.37
N ILE A 81 -8.96 5.90 2.93
CA ILE A 81 -7.65 5.67 3.52
C ILE A 81 -6.69 5.31 2.38
N ASN A 82 -5.90 6.27 1.94
CA ASN A 82 -4.92 6.07 0.88
C ASN A 82 -3.65 5.44 1.47
N LEU A 83 -3.14 4.40 0.82
CA LEU A 83 -1.91 3.72 1.21
C LEU A 83 -1.13 3.27 -0.02
N VAL A 84 0.20 3.33 0.04
CA VAL A 84 1.08 2.73 -0.99
C VAL A 84 1.60 1.38 -0.52
N THR A 85 1.68 1.17 0.79
CA THR A 85 2.26 0.02 1.48
C THR A 85 1.48 -0.21 2.76
N ALA A 86 1.53 -1.45 3.24
CA ALA A 86 0.92 -1.89 4.48
C ALA A 86 1.73 -3.09 4.99
N HIS A 87 1.28 -3.69 6.10
CA HIS A 87 1.91 -4.89 6.65
C HIS A 87 1.78 -6.11 5.72
N ASP A 88 0.75 -6.14 4.86
CA ASP A 88 0.59 -7.11 3.79
C ASP A 88 1.27 -6.63 2.50
N GLY A 89 2.17 -7.43 1.96
CA GLY A 89 2.96 -7.09 0.78
C GLY A 89 4.34 -6.53 1.10
N PHE A 90 4.95 -5.89 0.10
CA PHE A 90 6.26 -5.26 0.25
C PHE A 90 6.20 -3.96 1.05
N THR A 91 7.30 -3.68 1.77
CA THR A 91 7.68 -2.33 2.21
C THR A 91 7.91 -1.40 1.00
N LEU A 92 7.98 -0.09 1.22
CA LEU A 92 8.17 0.86 0.14
C LEU A 92 9.52 0.67 -0.54
N ARG A 93 10.56 0.38 0.25
CA ARG A 93 11.89 0.10 -0.26
C ARG A 93 11.90 -1.18 -1.09
N ASP A 94 11.20 -2.22 -0.64
CA ASP A 94 11.17 -3.49 -1.35
C ASP A 94 10.38 -3.41 -2.66
N CYS A 95 9.34 -2.56 -2.73
CA CYS A 95 8.63 -2.24 -3.97
C CYS A 95 9.54 -1.74 -5.09
N VAL A 96 10.66 -1.08 -4.77
CA VAL A 96 11.63 -0.59 -5.76
C VAL A 96 12.89 -1.46 -5.88
N CYS A 97 13.00 -2.53 -5.09
CA CYS A 97 14.17 -3.40 -5.05
C CYS A 97 13.92 -4.83 -5.53
N PHE A 98 12.67 -5.29 -5.54
CA PHE A 98 12.33 -6.69 -5.82
C PHE A 98 11.18 -6.81 -6.83
N ASN A 99 11.33 -7.68 -7.83
CA ASN A 99 10.25 -8.07 -8.73
C ASN A 99 9.54 -9.34 -8.25
N HIS A 100 10.24 -10.19 -7.50
CA HIS A 100 9.71 -11.44 -6.98
C HIS A 100 9.70 -11.40 -5.45
N LYS A 101 8.72 -12.10 -4.86
CA LYS A 101 8.71 -12.36 -3.42
C LYS A 101 9.78 -13.40 -3.06
N HIS A 102 10.38 -13.22 -1.90
CA HIS A 102 11.40 -14.07 -1.29
C HIS A 102 10.90 -14.45 0.12
N ASN A 103 9.82 -15.23 0.14
CA ASN A 103 9.13 -15.67 1.37
C ASN A 103 9.67 -17.02 1.88
N GLU A 104 10.83 -17.49 1.40
CA GLU A 104 11.38 -18.80 1.75
C GLU A 104 11.55 -18.99 3.26
N ALA A 105 11.84 -17.90 3.99
CA ALA A 105 11.94 -17.89 5.45
C ALA A 105 10.64 -18.29 6.17
N ASN A 106 9.48 -18.22 5.50
CA ASN A 106 8.19 -18.59 6.07
C ASN A 106 7.97 -20.12 6.10
N GLY A 107 8.80 -20.90 5.39
CA GLY A 107 8.73 -22.36 5.38
C GLY A 107 7.65 -22.94 4.45
N GLU A 108 7.03 -22.12 3.61
CA GLU A 108 5.96 -22.52 2.67
C GLU A 108 6.44 -22.61 1.21
N GLU A 109 7.76 -22.75 1.00
CA GLU A 109 8.40 -22.83 -0.33
C GLU A 109 7.99 -21.66 -1.26
N ASN A 110 7.90 -20.45 -0.69
CA ASN A 110 7.53 -19.22 -1.39
C ASN A 110 6.11 -19.25 -2.02
N ARG A 111 5.23 -20.15 -1.58
CA ARG A 111 3.84 -20.24 -2.09
C ARG A 111 2.93 -19.16 -1.49
N ASP A 112 3.21 -18.75 -0.27
CA ASP A 112 2.43 -17.78 0.50
C ASP A 112 2.67 -16.33 0.04
N GLY A 113 1.75 -15.41 0.35
CA GLY A 113 1.82 -14.01 -0.07
C GLY A 113 1.34 -13.73 -1.50
N THR A 114 1.03 -12.46 -1.78
CA THR A 114 0.53 -12.03 -3.11
C THR A 114 1.59 -12.19 -4.19
N ASN A 115 1.17 -12.55 -5.42
CA ASN A 115 2.03 -12.52 -6.60
C ASN A 115 1.92 -11.21 -7.39
N ASN A 116 0.94 -10.36 -7.07
CA ASN A 116 0.66 -9.11 -7.76
C ASN A 116 1.15 -7.94 -6.91
N ASN A 117 2.46 -7.71 -6.88
CA ASN A 117 3.07 -6.67 -6.06
C ASN A 117 3.10 -5.28 -6.72
N TYR A 118 3.01 -5.24 -8.05
CA TYR A 118 3.24 -4.04 -8.86
C TYR A 118 4.55 -3.31 -8.51
N SER A 119 5.59 -4.09 -8.17
CA SER A 119 6.93 -3.60 -7.87
C SER A 119 7.81 -3.53 -9.12
N ASN A 120 8.95 -2.85 -9.02
CA ASN A 120 9.97 -2.80 -10.07
C ASN A 120 11.35 -2.71 -9.41
N ASN A 121 12.24 -3.68 -9.64
CA ASN A 121 13.58 -3.70 -9.06
C ASN A 121 14.57 -2.71 -9.70
N HIS A 122 14.15 -1.92 -10.68
CA HIS A 122 14.95 -0.95 -11.42
C HIS A 122 16.15 -1.54 -12.21
N GLY A 123 16.17 -2.86 -12.43
CA GLY A 123 17.13 -3.57 -13.27
C GLY A 123 18.02 -4.59 -12.55
N LYS A 124 18.00 -4.64 -11.21
CA LYS A 124 18.74 -5.64 -10.42
C LYS A 124 17.88 -6.09 -9.24
N GLU A 125 17.69 -7.39 -9.08
CA GLU A 125 16.96 -7.93 -7.93
C GLU A 125 17.77 -7.71 -6.63
N GLY A 126 17.07 -7.28 -5.58
CA GLY A 126 17.65 -7.11 -4.24
C GLY A 126 18.10 -5.70 -3.90
N LEU A 127 18.50 -5.55 -2.63
CA LEU A 127 19.05 -4.32 -2.09
C LEU A 127 20.45 -4.01 -2.67
N GLY A 128 20.83 -2.73 -2.59
CA GLY A 128 22.11 -2.24 -3.08
C GLY A 128 22.21 -2.18 -4.61
N GLY A 129 23.35 -1.71 -5.12
CA GLY A 129 23.48 -1.42 -6.54
C GLY A 129 24.61 -0.47 -6.87
N THR A 130 24.69 -0.08 -8.14
CA THR A 130 25.44 1.10 -8.57
C THR A 130 24.78 2.36 -8.03
N LEU A 131 25.53 3.47 -7.97
CA LEU A 131 24.98 4.76 -7.54
C LEU A 131 23.74 5.16 -8.38
N ASP A 132 23.81 5.00 -9.70
CA ASP A 132 22.69 5.23 -10.63
C ASP A 132 21.43 4.43 -10.24
N LEU A 133 21.58 3.14 -9.90
CA LEU A 133 20.44 2.32 -9.49
C LEU A 133 19.80 2.84 -8.19
N VAL A 134 20.63 3.23 -7.23
CA VAL A 134 20.17 3.77 -5.95
C VAL A 134 19.44 5.10 -6.15
N GLU A 135 19.96 5.99 -6.99
CA GLU A 135 19.33 7.28 -7.29
C GLU A 135 17.98 7.11 -7.99
N ARG A 136 17.89 6.22 -8.98
CA ARG A 136 16.61 5.93 -9.67
C ARG A 136 15.56 5.36 -8.72
N ARG A 137 15.96 4.47 -7.80
CA ARG A 137 15.05 3.92 -6.77
C ARG A 137 14.60 5.00 -5.79
N ARG A 138 15.50 5.88 -5.37
CA ARG A 138 15.19 7.02 -4.50
C ARG A 138 14.17 7.95 -5.14
N ASP A 139 14.29 8.23 -6.44
CA ASP A 139 13.34 9.08 -7.15
C ASP A 139 11.93 8.45 -7.19
N SER A 140 11.83 7.13 -7.41
CA SER A 140 10.56 6.40 -7.28
C SER A 140 9.98 6.43 -5.87
N ILE A 141 10.82 6.25 -4.84
CA ILE A 141 10.40 6.35 -3.43
C ILE A 141 9.83 7.74 -3.15
N HIS A 142 10.53 8.79 -3.55
CA HIS A 142 10.07 10.17 -3.38
C HIS A 142 8.77 10.43 -4.13
N ALA A 143 8.63 9.93 -5.36
CA ALA A 143 7.42 10.08 -6.15
C ALA A 143 6.21 9.38 -5.50
N LEU A 144 6.40 8.16 -4.98
CA LEU A 144 5.37 7.39 -4.27
C LEU A 144 4.98 8.06 -2.94
N LEU A 145 5.94 8.49 -2.12
CA LEU A 145 5.67 9.21 -0.86
C LEU A 145 4.97 10.55 -1.13
N THR A 146 5.43 11.30 -2.13
CA THR A 146 4.81 12.57 -2.53
C THR A 146 3.37 12.33 -2.97
N THR A 147 3.13 11.27 -3.75
CA THR A 147 1.77 10.89 -4.16
C THR A 147 0.90 10.57 -2.95
N LEU A 148 1.39 9.78 -2.00
CA LEU A 148 0.64 9.43 -0.78
C LEU A 148 0.28 10.67 0.04
N LEU A 149 1.28 11.50 0.35
CA LEU A 149 1.14 12.61 1.29
C LEU A 149 0.39 13.82 0.70
N LEU A 150 0.38 13.98 -0.63
CA LEU A 150 -0.27 15.11 -1.29
C LEU A 150 -1.62 14.76 -1.94
N SER A 151 -1.98 13.47 -2.05
CA SER A 151 -3.29 13.07 -2.56
C SER A 151 -4.40 13.46 -1.59
N GLN A 152 -5.57 13.82 -2.14
CA GLN A 152 -6.75 14.07 -1.32
C GLN A 152 -7.21 12.75 -0.66
N GLY A 153 -7.53 12.80 0.63
CA GLY A 153 -7.94 11.64 1.42
C GLY A 153 -7.21 11.60 2.75
N THR A 154 -7.25 10.45 3.43
CA THR A 154 -6.49 10.21 4.66
C THR A 154 -5.26 9.35 4.34
N PRO A 155 -4.02 9.88 4.42
CA PRO A 155 -2.83 9.10 4.14
C PRO A 155 -2.52 8.13 5.29
N MET A 156 -2.20 6.87 4.96
CA MET A 156 -1.65 5.88 5.88
C MET A 156 -0.22 5.54 5.45
N LEU A 157 0.74 5.86 6.31
CA LEU A 157 2.15 5.55 6.13
C LEU A 157 2.50 4.29 6.94
N LEU A 158 3.13 3.31 6.30
CA LEU A 158 3.68 2.14 6.99
C LEU A 158 4.93 2.56 7.77
N ALA A 159 4.98 2.20 9.05
CA ALA A 159 6.14 2.49 9.90
C ALA A 159 7.40 1.84 9.31
N GLY A 160 8.49 2.60 9.26
CA GLY A 160 9.76 2.18 8.67
C GLY A 160 9.99 2.68 7.24
N ASP A 161 8.92 2.96 6.49
CA ASP A 161 9.06 3.48 5.11
C ASP A 161 9.70 4.87 5.09
N GLU A 162 9.63 5.64 6.18
CA GLU A 162 10.26 6.95 6.33
C GLU A 162 11.80 6.90 6.33
N HIS A 163 12.40 5.76 6.67
CA HIS A 163 13.86 5.60 6.75
C HIS A 163 14.38 4.41 5.92
N GLY A 164 13.52 3.81 5.09
CA GLY A 164 13.90 2.73 4.17
C GLY A 164 14.02 1.36 4.83
N HIS A 165 13.10 1.03 5.73
CA HIS A 165 12.91 -0.34 6.21
C HIS A 165 12.73 -1.32 5.04
N SER A 166 13.25 -2.54 5.20
CA SER A 166 13.20 -3.61 4.20
C SER A 166 12.99 -4.93 4.91
N GLN A 167 12.13 -5.77 4.35
CA GLN A 167 11.92 -7.16 4.73
C GLN A 167 12.68 -8.09 3.76
N HIS A 168 13.71 -7.58 3.10
CA HIS A 168 14.58 -8.32 2.16
C HIS A 168 13.82 -9.06 1.06
N GLY A 169 12.70 -8.50 0.60
CA GLY A 169 11.87 -9.13 -0.43
C GLY A 169 10.88 -10.16 0.10
N ASN A 170 10.77 -10.36 1.42
CA ASN A 170 9.61 -11.05 1.99
C ASN A 170 8.40 -10.11 1.92
N ASN A 171 7.32 -10.54 1.29
CA ASN A 171 6.09 -9.74 1.12
C ASN A 171 4.93 -10.24 1.99
N ASN A 172 5.21 -11.17 2.90
CA ASN A 172 4.23 -11.80 3.77
C ASN A 172 4.91 -12.22 5.08
N ALA A 173 5.59 -11.29 5.76
CA ALA A 173 6.41 -11.58 6.93
C ALA A 173 5.59 -11.84 8.22
N TYR A 174 4.43 -12.49 8.11
CA TYR A 174 3.44 -12.66 9.18
C TYR A 174 3.96 -13.53 10.35
N CYS A 175 4.85 -14.48 10.06
CA CYS A 175 5.42 -15.42 11.02
C CYS A 175 6.87 -15.05 11.43
N GLN A 176 7.33 -13.85 11.06
CA GLN A 176 8.71 -13.43 11.25
C GLN A 176 8.79 -12.43 12.40
N ASP A 177 9.12 -12.91 13.60
CA ASP A 177 9.48 -12.07 14.75
C ASP A 177 11.01 -12.06 14.93
N ASN A 178 11.70 -11.29 14.08
CA ASN A 178 13.17 -11.23 14.03
C ASN A 178 13.64 -9.97 13.26
N GLN A 179 14.95 -9.87 13.00
CA GLN A 179 15.56 -8.70 12.33
C GLN A 179 14.98 -8.42 10.93
N LEU A 180 14.31 -9.38 10.30
CA LEU A 180 13.63 -9.16 9.03
C LEU A 180 12.48 -8.15 9.15
N THR A 181 11.78 -8.12 10.29
CA THR A 181 10.59 -7.30 10.51
C THR A 181 10.79 -6.19 11.54
N TRP A 182 11.79 -6.30 12.41
CA TRP A 182 12.11 -5.26 13.37
C TRP A 182 12.62 -4.00 12.65
N LEU A 183 12.20 -2.82 13.15
CA LEU A 183 12.71 -1.55 12.65
C LEU A 183 14.14 -1.34 13.13
N ASP A 184 15.06 -1.20 12.18
CA ASP A 184 16.47 -0.90 12.45
C ASP A 184 16.67 0.63 12.51
N TRP A 185 16.88 1.14 13.73
CA TRP A 185 17.04 2.56 14.03
C TRP A 185 18.50 3.03 14.04
N SER A 186 19.46 2.16 13.74
CA SER A 186 20.89 2.45 13.85
C SER A 186 21.45 3.38 12.78
#